data_AF-A0A067BXM5-F1
#
_entry.id   AF-A0A067BXM5-F1
#
_cell.length_a   1.000
_cell.length_b   1.000
_cell.length_c   1.000
_cell.angle_alpha   90.00
_cell.angle_beta   90.00
_cell.angle_gamma   90.00
#
_symmetry.space_group_name_H-M   'P 1'
#
loop_
_entity.id
_entity.type
_entity.pdbx_description
1 polymer ?
#
loop_
_entity_poly.entity_id
_entity_poly.type
_entity_poly.pdbx_seq_one_letter_code
_entity_poly.pdbx_strand_id
1 'polypeptide(L)'
;MAVGLACQRYRRQLGHVSHKAHPEVTHLMSTPARFHGFVLCKLIQDRDVPTALALLATFPDAATLQLPRGKQTYTYTMDYAARARSLPLLKALHARRLGSCSNAAMDTAAANGDVAILDFLQAYTHQRCTHKGIAAARRNKHVDVLALLEEGRERCREHNDMSGAQFGFAASCAVQ
;
A
#
# COMPACT_ATOMS: atom_id res chain seq x y z
N MET A 1 -18.99 15.31 2.06
CA MET A 1 -18.48 16.39 2.95
C MET A 1 -17.02 16.18 3.39
N ALA A 2 -16.64 15.02 3.93
CA ALA A 2 -15.28 14.78 4.46
C ALA A 2 -14.14 14.97 3.44
N VAL A 3 -14.26 14.42 2.22
CA VAL A 3 -13.25 14.56 1.16
C VAL A 3 -13.02 16.03 0.78
N GLY A 4 -14.08 16.82 0.65
CA GLY A 4 -14.00 18.25 0.34
C GLY A 4 -13.26 19.04 1.43
N LEU A 5 -13.56 18.77 2.71
CA LEU A 5 -12.87 19.36 3.85
C LEU A 5 -11.38 18.98 3.90
N ALA A 6 -11.06 17.70 3.66
CA ALA A 6 -9.67 17.23 3.60
C ALA A 6 -8.89 17.94 2.49
N CYS A 7 -9.43 17.99 1.27
CA CYS A 7 -8.82 18.71 0.15
C CYS A 7 -8.64 20.20 0.45
N GLN A 8 -9.64 20.86 1.06
CA GLN A 8 -9.55 22.26 1.44
C GLN A 8 -8.45 22.50 2.50
N ARG A 9 -8.35 21.61 3.49
CA ARG A 9 -7.30 21.65 4.52
C ARG A 9 -5.91 21.59 3.90
N TYR A 10 -5.64 20.60 3.05
CA TYR A 10 -4.32 20.47 2.42
C TYR A 10 -4.03 21.60 1.42
N ARG A 11 -5.02 22.13 0.70
CA ARG A 11 -4.83 23.34 -0.12
C ARG A 11 -4.38 24.53 0.71
N ARG A 12 -5.00 24.77 1.87
CA ARG A 12 -4.60 25.86 2.78
C ARG A 12 -3.18 25.65 3.29
N GLN A 13 -2.86 24.44 3.78
CA GLN A 13 -1.52 24.12 4.27
C GLN A 13 -0.44 24.37 3.22
N LEU A 14 -0.69 23.99 1.97
CA LEU A 14 0.28 24.15 0.88
C LEU A 14 0.35 25.59 0.35
N GLY A 15 -0.72 26.38 0.47
CA GLY A 15 -0.71 27.81 0.17
C GLY A 15 0.17 28.64 1.10
N HIS A 16 0.42 28.17 2.33
CA HIS A 16 1.40 28.78 3.25
C HIS A 16 2.85 28.37 2.97
N VAL A 17 3.06 27.30 2.19
CA VAL A 17 4.41 26.87 1.79
C VAL A 17 4.83 27.70 0.58
N SER A 18 5.84 28.57 0.77
CA SER A 18 6.35 29.41 -0.32
C SER A 18 6.82 28.54 -1.50
N HIS A 19 6.17 28.69 -2.65
CA HIS A 19 6.52 27.98 -3.90
C HIS A 19 7.98 28.21 -4.34
N LYS A 20 8.62 29.28 -3.86
CA LYS A 20 10.04 29.57 -4.11
C LYS A 20 10.99 28.70 -3.28
N ALA A 21 10.57 28.22 -2.11
CA ALA A 21 11.40 27.42 -1.21
C ALA A 21 11.35 25.91 -1.48
N HIS A 22 10.27 25.42 -2.11
CA HIS A 22 10.07 24.00 -2.40
C HIS A 22 9.46 23.78 -3.80
N PRO A 23 10.27 23.73 -4.87
CA PRO A 23 9.79 23.55 -6.24
C PRO A 23 8.98 22.25 -6.45
N GLU A 24 9.20 21.25 -5.60
CA GLU A 24 8.44 20.00 -5.57
C GLU A 24 6.94 20.22 -5.30
N VAL A 25 6.58 21.23 -4.50
CA VAL A 25 5.17 21.56 -4.18
C VAL A 25 4.47 22.17 -5.39
N THR A 26 5.20 22.92 -6.21
CA THR A 26 4.67 23.56 -7.42
C THR A 26 4.25 22.51 -8.46
N HIS A 27 5.05 21.45 -8.64
CA HIS A 27 4.72 20.34 -9.55
C HIS A 27 3.60 19.42 -9.05
N LEU A 28 3.38 19.36 -7.73
CA LEU A 28 2.25 18.65 -7.12
C LEU A 28 0.91 19.36 -7.39
N MET A 29 0.93 20.70 -7.38
CA MET A 29 -0.26 21.52 -7.64
C MET A 29 -0.56 21.72 -9.13
N SER A 30 0.34 21.33 -10.03
CA SER A 30 0.16 21.59 -11.48
C SER A 30 -1.00 20.81 -12.11
N THR A 31 -1.43 19.69 -11.52
CA THR A 31 -2.58 18.91 -12.02
C THR A 31 -3.49 18.51 -10.86
N PRO A 32 -4.83 18.63 -11.00
CA PRO A 32 -5.78 18.20 -9.98
C PRO A 32 -5.60 16.73 -9.57
N ALA A 33 -5.24 15.86 -10.52
CA ALA A 33 -5.02 14.44 -10.26
C ALA A 33 -3.85 14.15 -9.31
N ARG A 34 -2.72 14.86 -9.48
CA ARG A 34 -1.58 14.73 -8.57
C ARG A 34 -1.87 15.31 -7.20
N PHE A 35 -2.67 16.37 -7.14
CA PHE A 35 -3.14 16.91 -5.88
C PHE A 35 -3.98 15.88 -5.10
N HIS A 36 -4.96 15.23 -5.74
CA HIS A 36 -5.75 14.18 -5.09
C HIS A 36 -4.88 13.01 -4.66
N GLY A 37 -3.92 12.58 -5.48
CA GLY A 37 -2.96 11.54 -5.07
C GLY A 37 -2.07 11.95 -3.91
N PHE A 38 -1.66 13.22 -3.83
CA PHE A 38 -0.94 13.74 -2.66
C PHE A 38 -1.81 13.70 -1.40
N VAL A 39 -3.05 14.18 -1.49
CA VAL A 39 -4.01 14.15 -0.37
C VAL A 39 -4.25 12.71 0.08
N LEU A 40 -4.43 11.77 -0.86
CA LEU A 40 -4.54 10.35 -0.57
C LEU A 40 -3.34 9.84 0.24
N CYS A 41 -2.12 10.06 -0.24
CA CYS A 41 -0.90 9.64 0.47
C CYS A 41 -0.85 10.20 1.89
N LYS A 42 -1.26 11.46 2.07
CA LYS A 42 -1.27 12.11 3.39
C LYS A 42 -2.35 11.56 4.32
N LEU A 43 -3.56 11.32 3.83
CA LEU A 43 -4.62 10.67 4.63
C LEU A 43 -4.19 9.28 5.09
N ILE A 44 -3.53 8.51 4.22
CA ILE A 44 -3.03 7.16 4.57
C ILE A 44 -1.89 7.25 5.62
N GLN A 45 -0.97 8.22 5.47
CA GLN A 45 0.08 8.48 6.46
C GLN A 45 -0.50 8.88 7.82
N ASP A 46 -1.54 9.71 7.82
CA ASP A 46 -2.27 10.17 9.00
C ASP A 46 -3.22 9.08 9.57
N ARG A 47 -3.31 7.91 8.92
CA ARG A 47 -4.21 6.79 9.23
C ARG A 47 -5.72 7.12 9.17
N ASP A 48 -6.09 8.16 8.43
CA ASP A 48 -7.50 8.46 8.13
C ASP A 48 -8.01 7.57 6.99
N VAL A 49 -8.18 6.28 7.31
CA VAL A 49 -8.64 5.24 6.38
C VAL A 49 -10.02 5.55 5.79
N PRO A 50 -11.04 5.98 6.56
CA PRO A 50 -12.37 6.26 6.01
C PRO A 50 -12.34 7.37 4.95
N THR A 51 -11.65 8.47 5.21
CA THR A 51 -11.55 9.57 4.25
C THR A 51 -10.72 9.17 3.03
N ALA A 52 -9.66 8.36 3.22
CA ALA A 52 -8.86 7.83 2.12
C ALA A 52 -9.70 6.94 1.18
N LEU A 53 -10.51 6.01 1.73
CA LEU A 53 -11.42 5.17 0.96
C LEU A 53 -12.50 6.00 0.26
N ALA A 54 -13.09 6.98 0.95
CA ALA A 54 -14.07 7.88 0.34
C ALA A 54 -13.45 8.70 -0.82
N LEU A 55 -12.19 9.11 -0.69
CA LEU A 55 -11.47 9.83 -1.74
C LEU A 55 -11.19 8.92 -2.94
N LEU A 56 -10.80 7.66 -2.71
CA LEU A 56 -10.65 6.66 -3.77
C LEU A 56 -11.97 6.41 -4.50
N ALA A 57 -13.10 6.35 -3.79
CA ALA A 57 -14.42 6.19 -4.38
C ALA A 57 -14.88 7.44 -5.15
N THR A 58 -14.53 8.64 -4.67
CA THR A 58 -14.86 9.92 -5.32
C THR A 58 -14.11 10.11 -6.64
N PHE A 59 -12.87 9.61 -6.72
CA PHE A 59 -11.99 9.74 -7.88
C PHE A 59 -11.54 8.35 -8.33
N PRO A 60 -12.34 7.60 -9.11
CA PRO A 60 -12.07 6.21 -9.42
C PRO A 60 -10.91 6.02 -10.42
N ASP A 61 -10.70 6.99 -11.32
CA ASP A 61 -9.84 6.81 -12.49
C ASP A 61 -8.44 7.42 -12.34
N ALA A 62 -7.50 6.93 -13.16
CA ALA A 62 -6.15 7.50 -13.23
C ALA A 62 -6.12 8.94 -13.79
N ALA A 63 -7.17 9.36 -14.51
CA ALA A 63 -7.30 10.74 -14.98
C ALA A 63 -7.61 11.71 -13.84
N THR A 64 -8.26 11.24 -12.76
CA THR A 64 -8.72 12.07 -11.63
C THR A 64 -7.85 11.91 -10.39
N LEU A 65 -7.03 10.86 -10.31
CA LEU A 65 -6.11 10.61 -9.20
C LEU A 65 -4.83 9.92 -9.68
N GLN A 66 -3.68 10.54 -9.41
CA GLN A 66 -2.36 9.98 -9.70
C GLN A 66 -1.43 10.18 -8.51
N LEU A 67 -0.74 9.13 -8.08
CA LEU A 67 0.26 9.28 -7.02
C LEU A 67 1.43 10.15 -7.51
N PRO A 68 1.91 11.09 -6.68
CA PRO A 68 3.11 11.82 -7.00
C PRO A 68 4.34 10.92 -7.11
N ARG A 69 5.28 11.28 -7.98
CA ARG A 69 6.56 10.59 -8.15
C ARG A 69 7.69 11.36 -7.45
N GLY A 70 8.79 10.67 -7.14
CA GLY A 70 10.04 11.29 -6.67
C GLY A 70 10.35 11.11 -5.19
N LYS A 71 9.37 10.80 -4.33
CA LYS A 71 9.59 10.42 -2.93
C LYS A 71 9.18 8.98 -2.65
N GLN A 72 10.03 8.25 -1.94
CA GLN A 72 9.75 6.88 -1.51
C GLN A 72 8.46 6.78 -0.70
N THR A 73 8.08 7.83 0.03
CA THR A 73 6.84 7.88 0.80
C THR A 73 5.58 7.75 -0.06
N TYR A 74 5.62 8.13 -1.33
CA TYR A 74 4.52 7.96 -2.29
C TYR A 74 4.65 6.65 -3.06
N THR A 75 5.88 6.24 -3.37
CA THR A 75 6.14 4.93 -4.00
C THR A 75 5.62 3.81 -3.11
N TYR A 76 5.91 3.83 -1.81
CA TYR A 76 5.52 2.77 -0.87
C TYR A 76 4.21 3.05 -0.14
N THR A 77 3.22 3.64 -0.83
CA THR A 77 1.93 3.99 -0.21
C THR A 77 1.21 2.76 0.36
N MET A 78 1.36 1.59 -0.25
CA MET A 78 0.77 0.34 0.24
C MET A 78 1.35 -0.11 1.60
N ASP A 79 2.62 0.21 1.90
CA ASP A 79 3.20 -0.07 3.21
C ASP A 79 2.48 0.70 4.33
N TYR A 80 2.04 1.93 4.04
CA TYR A 80 1.27 2.71 5.00
C TYR A 80 -0.15 2.15 5.17
N ALA A 81 -0.75 1.58 4.13
CA ALA A 81 -2.03 0.87 4.25
C ALA A 81 -1.91 -0.40 5.12
N ALA A 82 -0.82 -1.16 4.96
CA ALA A 82 -0.50 -2.29 5.85
C ALA A 82 -0.28 -1.82 7.30
N ARG A 83 0.43 -0.70 7.52
CA ARG A 83 0.59 -0.06 8.85
C ARG A 83 -0.70 0.46 9.45
N ALA A 84 -1.69 0.78 8.62
CA ALA A 84 -3.02 1.18 9.06
C ALA A 84 -3.94 -0.03 9.33
N ARG A 85 -3.43 -1.26 9.12
CA ARG A 85 -4.16 -2.53 9.31
C ARG A 85 -5.46 -2.60 8.50
N SER A 86 -5.50 -1.92 7.35
CA SER A 86 -6.69 -1.85 6.51
C SER A 86 -6.53 -2.66 5.23
N LEU A 87 -7.01 -3.90 5.27
CA LEU A 87 -7.10 -4.75 4.08
C LEU A 87 -7.96 -4.12 2.96
N PRO A 88 -9.13 -3.48 3.23
CA PRO A 88 -9.91 -2.83 2.18
C PRO A 88 -9.14 -1.74 1.45
N LEU A 89 -8.40 -0.92 2.21
CA LEU A 89 -7.57 0.14 1.63
C LEU A 89 -6.42 -0.45 0.80
N LEU A 90 -5.77 -1.50 1.31
CA LEU A 90 -4.70 -2.18 0.59
C LEU A 90 -5.19 -2.79 -0.73
N LYS A 91 -6.36 -3.45 -0.72
CA LYS A 91 -7.03 -3.98 -1.92
C LYS A 91 -7.38 -2.87 -2.91
N ALA A 92 -7.94 -1.75 -2.43
CA ALA A 92 -8.33 -0.63 -3.27
C ALA A 92 -7.11 0.05 -3.94
N LEU A 93 -5.99 0.18 -3.22
CA LEU A 93 -4.73 0.68 -3.78
C LEU A 93 -4.15 -0.30 -4.82
N HIS A 94 -4.14 -1.59 -4.51
CA HIS A 94 -3.63 -2.63 -5.41
C HIS A 94 -4.43 -2.70 -6.72
N ALA A 95 -5.77 -2.74 -6.63
CA ALA A 95 -6.66 -2.80 -7.80
C ALA A 95 -6.43 -1.65 -8.79
N ARG A 96 -6.04 -0.48 -8.27
CA ARG A 96 -5.77 0.72 -9.04
C ARG A 96 -4.29 0.94 -9.39
N ARG A 97 -3.42 -0.02 -9.04
CA ARG A 97 -1.95 0.07 -9.19
C ARG A 97 -1.37 1.35 -8.57
N LEU A 98 -1.93 1.77 -7.43
CA LEU A 98 -1.52 2.96 -6.70
C LEU A 98 -0.47 2.61 -5.66
N GLY A 99 0.78 2.79 -6.06
CA GLY A 99 1.95 2.54 -5.22
C GLY A 99 2.41 1.09 -5.28
N SER A 100 3.44 0.81 -4.49
CA SER A 100 4.13 -0.46 -4.41
C SER A 100 4.24 -0.89 -2.95
N CYS A 101 4.49 -2.18 -2.75
CA CYS A 101 4.85 -2.72 -1.45
C CYS A 101 6.37 -2.90 -1.35
N SER A 102 6.93 -2.64 -0.17
CA SER A 102 8.25 -3.12 0.20
C SER A 102 8.16 -4.26 1.21
N ASN A 103 9.29 -4.89 1.53
CA ASN A 103 9.38 -5.85 2.63
C ASN A 103 8.88 -5.27 3.97
N ALA A 104 8.86 -3.95 4.15
CA ALA A 104 8.33 -3.31 5.36
C ALA A 104 6.81 -3.53 5.53
N ALA A 105 6.04 -3.65 4.44
CA ALA A 105 4.62 -3.99 4.54
C ALA A 105 4.43 -5.38 5.14
N MET A 106 5.19 -6.37 4.64
CA MET A 106 5.21 -7.75 5.13
C MET A 106 5.64 -7.83 6.59
N ASP A 107 6.74 -7.14 6.94
CA ASP A 107 7.24 -7.11 8.31
C ASP A 107 6.24 -6.49 9.27
N THR A 108 5.57 -5.41 8.85
CA THR A 108 4.55 -4.74 9.65
C THR A 108 3.35 -5.65 9.87
N ALA A 109 2.83 -6.28 8.81
CA ALA A 109 1.70 -7.19 8.91
C ALA A 109 2.02 -8.37 9.84
N ALA A 110 3.23 -8.95 9.72
CA ALA A 110 3.68 -10.03 10.58
C ALA A 110 3.82 -9.58 12.04
N ALA A 111 4.45 -8.43 12.29
CA ALA A 111 4.62 -7.87 13.63
C ALA A 111 3.27 -7.56 14.32
N ASN A 112 2.24 -7.27 13.53
CA ASN A 112 0.91 -6.93 13.98
C ASN A 112 -0.02 -8.13 14.16
N GLY A 113 0.34 -9.31 13.66
CA GLY A 113 -0.56 -10.46 13.63
C GLY A 113 -1.63 -10.38 12.54
N ASP A 114 -1.47 -9.53 11.52
CA ASP A 114 -2.47 -9.31 10.48
C ASP A 114 -2.44 -10.41 9.40
N VAL A 115 -2.94 -11.59 9.73
CA VAL A 115 -2.96 -12.78 8.85
C VAL A 115 -3.56 -12.46 7.47
N ALA A 116 -4.71 -11.78 7.42
CA ALA A 116 -5.40 -11.47 6.16
C ALA A 116 -4.64 -10.46 5.27
N ILE A 117 -3.88 -9.52 5.88
CA ILE A 117 -3.01 -8.62 5.12
C ILE A 117 -1.78 -9.37 4.62
N LEU A 118 -1.23 -10.24 5.45
CA LEU A 118 -0.05 -11.04 5.10
C LEU A 118 -0.36 -12.00 3.95
N ASP A 119 -1.48 -12.71 4.00
CA ASP A 119 -1.96 -13.61 2.95
C ASP A 119 -2.19 -12.86 1.63
N PHE A 120 -2.86 -11.71 1.69
CA PHE A 120 -3.03 -10.83 0.53
C PHE A 120 -1.68 -10.38 -0.05
N LEU A 121 -0.75 -9.93 0.78
CA LEU A 121 0.56 -9.47 0.30
C LEU A 121 1.38 -10.62 -0.30
N GLN A 122 1.32 -11.83 0.24
CA GLN A 122 2.01 -13.00 -0.32
C GLN A 122 1.42 -13.43 -1.67
N ALA A 123 0.10 -13.33 -1.84
CA ALA A 123 -0.57 -13.73 -3.09
C ALA A 123 -0.25 -12.76 -4.25
N TYR A 124 -0.09 -11.47 -3.97
CA TYR A 124 -0.02 -10.43 -5.00
C TYR A 124 1.33 -9.70 -5.07
N THR A 125 2.27 -9.98 -4.18
CA THR A 125 3.59 -9.33 -4.18
C THR A 125 4.71 -10.35 -4.04
N HIS A 126 5.86 -10.06 -4.65
CA HIS A 126 7.08 -10.84 -4.46
C HIS A 126 7.86 -10.47 -3.18
N GLN A 127 7.29 -9.61 -2.33
CA GLN A 127 7.94 -9.18 -1.10
C GLN A 127 7.86 -10.30 -0.06
N ARG A 128 8.88 -10.39 0.80
CA ARG A 128 8.94 -11.42 1.85
C ARG A 128 9.14 -10.75 3.20
N CYS A 129 8.68 -11.40 4.27
CA CYS A 129 9.07 -10.99 5.62
C CYS A 129 10.58 -11.12 5.78
N THR A 130 11.20 -10.08 6.31
CA THR A 130 12.58 -10.10 6.77
C THR A 130 12.66 -10.78 8.14
N HIS A 131 13.88 -11.04 8.59
CA HIS A 131 14.12 -11.56 9.94
C HIS A 131 13.53 -10.65 11.04
N LYS A 132 13.40 -9.33 10.78
CA LYS A 132 12.81 -8.39 11.74
C LYS A 132 11.32 -8.64 11.94
N GLY A 133 10.57 -8.83 10.85
CA GLY A 133 9.13 -9.14 10.91
C GLY A 133 8.85 -10.46 11.62
N ILE A 134 9.61 -11.51 11.29
CA ILE A 134 9.47 -12.84 11.92
C ILE A 134 9.80 -12.76 13.42
N ALA A 135 10.90 -12.09 13.79
CA ALA A 135 11.28 -11.93 15.19
C ALA A 135 10.23 -11.12 15.97
N ALA A 136 9.59 -10.13 15.35
CA ALA A 136 8.51 -9.37 15.96
C ALA A 136 7.25 -10.23 16.16
N ALA A 137 6.84 -11.01 15.14
CA ALA A 137 5.74 -11.97 15.25
C ALA A 137 5.96 -12.99 16.36
N ARG A 138 7.19 -13.53 16.50
CA ARG A 138 7.58 -14.42 17.61
C ARG A 138 7.47 -13.75 18.97
N ARG A 139 8.04 -12.54 19.12
CA ARG A 139 7.99 -11.77 20.38
C ARG A 139 6.56 -11.46 20.81
N ASN A 140 5.70 -11.16 19.84
CA ASN A 140 4.28 -10.86 20.07
C ASN A 140 3.38 -12.11 20.11
N LYS A 141 3.96 -13.32 20.00
CA LYS A 141 3.27 -14.62 20.05
C LYS A 141 2.16 -14.75 18.98
N HIS A 142 2.38 -14.19 17.79
CA HIS A 142 1.47 -14.33 16.66
C HIS A 142 1.67 -15.68 15.96
N VAL A 143 1.15 -16.75 16.57
CA VAL A 143 1.34 -18.15 16.12
C VAL A 143 0.79 -18.36 14.71
N ASP A 144 -0.39 -17.83 14.41
CA ASP A 144 -1.03 -18.00 13.10
C ASP A 144 -0.20 -17.38 11.95
N VAL A 145 0.40 -16.23 12.21
CA VAL A 145 1.32 -15.58 11.27
C VAL A 145 2.56 -16.45 11.05
N LEU A 146 3.12 -17.03 12.10
CA LEU A 146 4.32 -17.87 11.97
C LEU A 146 4.02 -19.16 11.21
N ALA A 147 2.89 -19.79 11.48
CA ALA A 147 2.42 -20.95 10.72
C ALA A 147 2.25 -20.61 9.23
N LEU A 148 1.57 -19.50 8.92
CA LEU A 148 1.37 -19.04 7.54
C LEU A 148 2.71 -18.71 6.84
N LEU A 149 3.69 -18.17 7.57
CA LEU A 149 5.03 -17.92 7.03
C LEU A 149 5.83 -19.20 6.80
N GLU A 150 5.64 -20.24 7.62
CA GLU A 150 6.29 -21.55 7.46
C GLU A 150 5.69 -22.30 6.26
N GLU A 151 4.37 -22.35 6.14
CA GLU A 151 3.65 -22.93 4.99
C GLU A 151 4.01 -22.22 3.67
N GLY A 152 4.14 -20.88 3.71
CA GLY A 152 4.62 -20.11 2.56
C GLY A 152 6.07 -20.41 2.14
N ARG A 153 6.92 -20.92 3.03
CA ARG A 153 8.30 -21.33 2.69
C ARG A 153 8.33 -22.71 2.04
N GLU A 154 7.42 -23.61 2.41
CA GLU A 154 7.29 -24.95 1.82
C GLU A 154 6.80 -24.85 0.37
N ARG A 155 5.77 -24.03 0.10
CA ARG A 155 5.31 -23.73 -1.28
C ARG A 155 6.42 -23.19 -2.19
N CYS A 156 7.39 -22.44 -1.66
CA CYS A 156 8.55 -21.98 -2.45
C CYS A 156 9.63 -23.04 -2.65
N ARG A 157 9.75 -24.03 -1.76
CA ARG A 157 10.76 -25.10 -1.89
C ARG A 157 10.35 -26.11 -2.95
N GLU A 158 9.08 -26.49 -2.99
CA GLU A 158 8.55 -27.41 -4.00
C GLU A 158 8.64 -26.84 -5.43
N HIS A 159 8.69 -25.51 -5.58
CA HIS A 159 8.87 -24.85 -6.87
C HIS A 159 10.33 -24.79 -7.35
N ASN A 160 11.31 -25.10 -6.49
CA ASN A 160 12.74 -25.09 -6.84
C ASN A 160 13.28 -26.49 -7.19
N ASP A 161 12.51 -27.56 -6.97
CA ASP A 161 12.86 -28.94 -7.35
C ASP A 161 12.29 -29.36 -8.73
N MET A 162 11.64 -28.44 -9.47
CA MET A 162 11.20 -28.67 -10.84
C MET A 162 12.10 -27.96 -11.84
N SER A 163 13.26 -28.56 -12.12
CA SER A 163 13.97 -28.31 -13.38
C SER A 163 13.11 -28.82 -14.55
N GLY A 164 12.63 -27.93 -15.41
CA GLY A 164 12.06 -28.28 -16.72
C GLY A 164 10.55 -28.05 -16.88
N ALA A 165 10.22 -26.95 -17.56
CA ALA A 165 9.05 -26.75 -18.43
C ALA A 165 7.65 -27.17 -17.93
N GLN A 166 6.90 -26.20 -17.39
CA GLN A 166 5.60 -25.76 -17.92
C GLN A 166 5.10 -24.54 -17.13
N PHE A 167 5.22 -23.35 -17.72
CA PHE A 167 4.53 -22.16 -17.25
C PHE A 167 3.03 -22.32 -17.50
N GLY A 168 2.28 -22.70 -16.46
CA GLY A 168 0.83 -22.64 -16.43
C GLY A 168 0.38 -21.35 -15.73
N PHE A 169 0.04 -20.34 -16.53
CA PHE A 169 -0.72 -19.16 -16.10
C PHE A 169 -1.91 -19.56 -15.22
N ALA A 170 -1.99 -19.01 -14.00
CA ALA A 170 -3.25 -18.82 -13.29
C ALA A 170 -3.37 -17.34 -12.87
N ALA A 171 -3.31 -16.47 -13.88
CA ALA A 171 -4.10 -15.25 -13.86
C ALA A 171 -5.50 -15.62 -14.38
N SER A 172 -6.49 -15.65 -13.49
CA SER A 172 -7.89 -15.45 -13.86
C SER A 172 -8.59 -14.88 -12.63
N CYS A 173 -8.80 -13.56 -12.60
CA CYS A 173 -10.03 -12.92 -13.06
C CYS A 173 -11.14 -13.04 -12.01
N ALA A 174 -11.29 -11.98 -11.21
CA ALA A 174 -12.57 -11.58 -10.62
C ALA A 174 -12.54 -10.06 -10.38
N VAL A 175 -12.50 -9.32 -11.49
CA VAL A 175 -13.21 -8.05 -11.61
C VAL A 175 -14.51 -8.41 -12.32
N GLN A 176 -15.63 -8.25 -11.62
CA GLN A 176 -16.92 -7.90 -12.21
C GLN A 176 -17.33 -6.56 -11.61
#